data_AF-A0A5C6M6A5-F1
#
_entry.id   AF-A0A5C6M6A5-F1
#
_cell.length_a   1.000
_cell.length_b   1.000
_cell.length_c   1.000
_cell.angle_alpha   90.00
_cell.angle_beta   90.00
_cell.angle_gamma   90.00
#
_symmetry.space_group_name_H-M   'P 1'
#
loop_
_entity.id
_entity.type
_entity.pdbx_description
1 polymer ?
#
loop_
_entity_poly.entity_id
_entity_poly.type
_entity_poly.pdbx_seq_one_letter_code
_entity_poly.pdbx_strand_id
1 'polypeptide(L)'
;MRTALIWSMCVSMALTCAYALNFYVTKRQASLEEMVQKERANITIIGDRLFIKVPEGKGNKVEFDGKFYQRDASIWAPHVQPWTEPPSMFWIFMTGAFSLGFGGWFWTMATTITNTTMAGEKRVKRFNFDFFANLTLGIRFFAWPTVLMLPFLLVAGGVAALNPLVGGILAAVFMIFPVLVLPAAVVHMAQRFSYRAWLLFWMTRDFGRSIGASLYVFMMMLFLVLLIPGGVAGAAAATSGRLVPWLQSQELAATDWLSANVMALEAGGNMRFLMFQMPLVFSSSFAFFCVLFGLISCQVVFMMRVIGLYGLYFRADLSIVNEFPDFERATFGPRYLAFLVDLIIMALLAGVGMFIGQMFGFLFSMYGWSFAAQGALIAGGVASLILWGMYFTLGESGSARATLGKWSIGIVVMQDDGLPIPMPMSRDLALKRAASAFLSVLTLFIGFLSCVWREDRKAMHDAMTKTKVVWQPETT
;
A
#
# COMPACT_ATOMS: atom_id res chain seq x y z
N MET A 1 20.96 -16.96 8.87
CA MET A 1 19.98 -17.94 9.39
C MET A 1 18.63 -17.30 9.75
N ARG A 2 18.48 -16.49 10.82
CA ARG A 2 17.17 -15.91 11.20
C ARG A 2 16.46 -15.16 10.07
N THR A 3 17.19 -14.32 9.33
CA THR A 3 16.67 -13.60 8.16
C THR A 3 16.14 -14.54 7.07
N ALA A 4 16.91 -15.58 6.74
CA ALA A 4 16.51 -16.55 5.72
C ALA A 4 15.22 -17.28 6.12
N LEU A 5 15.11 -17.73 7.37
CA LEU A 5 13.92 -18.43 7.86
C LEU A 5 12.66 -17.54 7.83
N ILE A 6 12.78 -16.28 8.26
CA ILE A 6 11.63 -15.36 8.29
C ILE A 6 11.17 -15.00 6.89
N TRP A 7 12.08 -14.69 5.97
CA TRP A 7 11.72 -14.46 4.58
C TRP A 7 11.09 -15.70 3.92
N SER A 8 11.66 -16.88 4.18
CA SER A 8 11.11 -18.13 3.66
C SER A 8 9.71 -18.38 4.17
N MET A 9 9.47 -18.15 5.46
CA MET A 9 8.15 -18.29 6.08
C MET A 9 7.14 -17.29 5.49
N CYS A 10 7.51 -16.01 5.35
CA CYS A 10 6.61 -15.00 4.82
C CYS A 10 6.23 -15.26 3.36
N VAL A 11 7.21 -15.58 2.50
CA VAL A 11 6.94 -15.82 1.07
C VAL A 11 6.18 -17.13 0.86
N SER A 12 6.55 -18.22 1.55
CA SER A 12 5.82 -19.49 1.43
C SER A 12 4.39 -19.39 1.95
N MET A 13 4.16 -18.67 3.06
CA MET A 13 2.80 -18.38 3.54
C MET A 13 2.00 -17.53 2.55
N ALA A 14 2.60 -16.47 1.97
CA ALA A 14 1.92 -15.63 0.98
C ALA A 14 1.50 -16.45 -0.26
N LEU A 15 2.37 -17.32 -0.75
CA LEU A 15 2.05 -18.21 -1.88
C LEU A 15 0.97 -19.24 -1.54
N THR A 16 1.00 -19.80 -0.32
CA THR A 16 -0.02 -20.74 0.13
C THR A 16 -1.39 -20.06 0.25
N CYS A 17 -1.43 -18.82 0.76
CA CYS A 17 -2.65 -18.02 0.80
C CYS A 17 -3.16 -17.65 -0.60
N ALA A 18 -2.27 -17.32 -1.54
CA ALA A 18 -2.64 -17.06 -2.92
C ALA A 18 -3.17 -18.32 -3.62
N TYR A 19 -2.58 -19.50 -3.34
CA TYR A 19 -3.06 -20.79 -3.81
C TYR A 19 -4.46 -21.11 -3.26
N ALA A 20 -4.69 -20.85 -1.96
CA ALA A 20 -6.00 -20.95 -1.31
C ALA A 20 -7.07 -20.07 -1.97
N LEU A 21 -6.71 -18.82 -2.25
CA LEU A 21 -7.59 -17.87 -2.93
C LEU A 21 -7.96 -18.39 -4.33
N ASN A 22 -6.97 -18.82 -5.11
CA ASN A 22 -7.21 -19.32 -6.46
C ASN A 22 -8.10 -20.57 -6.46
N PHE A 23 -7.86 -21.52 -5.54
CA PHE A 23 -8.71 -22.70 -5.39
C PHE A 23 -10.16 -22.33 -5.06
N TYR A 24 -10.37 -21.39 -4.12
CA TYR A 24 -11.71 -20.93 -3.76
C TYR A 24 -12.42 -20.25 -4.94
N VAL A 25 -11.77 -19.28 -5.58
CA VAL A 25 -12.34 -18.49 -6.67
C VAL A 25 -12.72 -19.38 -7.85
N THR A 26 -11.83 -20.29 -8.26
CA THR A 26 -12.07 -21.18 -9.41
C THR A 26 -13.23 -22.14 -9.15
N LYS A 27 -13.30 -22.76 -7.96
CA LYS A 27 -14.41 -23.65 -7.58
C LYS A 27 -15.73 -22.91 -7.46
N ARG A 28 -15.70 -21.72 -6.83
CA ARG A 28 -16.89 -20.90 -6.64
C ARG A 28 -17.43 -20.39 -7.97
N GLN A 29 -16.55 -19.90 -8.86
CA GLN A 29 -16.92 -19.48 -10.20
C GLN A 29 -17.58 -20.63 -10.98
N ALA A 30 -16.97 -21.83 -10.98
CA ALA A 30 -17.55 -22.99 -11.65
C ALA A 30 -18.95 -23.36 -11.12
N SER A 31 -19.15 -23.28 -9.80
CA SER A 31 -20.47 -23.52 -9.19
C SER A 31 -21.51 -22.49 -9.61
N LEU A 32 -21.15 -21.22 -9.68
CA LEU A 32 -22.04 -20.14 -10.10
C LEU A 32 -22.38 -20.24 -11.58
N GLU A 33 -21.39 -20.59 -12.42
CA GLU A 33 -21.61 -20.86 -13.83
C GLU A 33 -22.60 -22.02 -14.02
N GLU A 34 -22.46 -23.12 -13.28
CA GLU A 34 -23.42 -24.23 -13.34
C GLU A 34 -24.85 -23.82 -12.96
N MET A 35 -25.01 -22.95 -11.96
CA MET A 35 -26.32 -22.40 -11.58
C MET A 35 -26.90 -21.52 -12.68
N VAL A 36 -26.09 -20.65 -13.30
CA VAL A 36 -26.50 -19.85 -14.46
C VAL A 36 -26.91 -20.75 -15.63
N GLN A 37 -26.22 -21.87 -15.85
CA GLN A 37 -26.57 -22.84 -16.88
C GLN A 37 -27.97 -23.46 -16.65
N LYS A 38 -28.33 -23.73 -15.38
CA LYS A 38 -29.62 -24.32 -15.01
C LYS A 38 -30.79 -23.34 -15.18
N GLU A 39 -30.57 -22.04 -14.96
CA GLU A 39 -31.62 -21.01 -15.01
C GLU A 39 -31.47 -20.03 -16.20
N ARG A 40 -30.85 -20.46 -17.31
CA ARG A 40 -30.58 -19.62 -18.50
C ARG A 40 -31.78 -18.83 -19.04
N ALA A 41 -33.01 -19.30 -18.83
CA ALA A 41 -34.22 -18.62 -19.31
C ALA A 41 -34.47 -17.28 -18.59
N ASN A 42 -34.04 -17.15 -17.33
CA ASN A 42 -34.33 -16.01 -16.47
C ASN A 42 -33.09 -15.16 -16.17
N ILE A 43 -31.90 -15.61 -16.57
CA ILE A 43 -30.62 -14.98 -16.22
C ILE A 43 -29.90 -14.48 -17.48
N THR A 44 -29.47 -13.21 -17.44
CA THR A 44 -28.66 -12.59 -18.49
C THR A 44 -27.41 -11.95 -17.89
N ILE A 45 -26.24 -12.19 -18.49
CA ILE A 45 -24.97 -11.60 -18.05
C ILE A 45 -24.60 -10.48 -19.02
N ILE A 46 -24.34 -9.28 -18.51
CA ILE A 46 -23.86 -8.13 -19.28
C ILE A 46 -22.66 -7.53 -18.55
N GLY A 47 -21.46 -7.74 -19.11
CA GLY A 47 -20.22 -7.30 -18.48
C GLY A 47 -20.06 -7.87 -17.07
N ASP A 48 -19.80 -7.00 -16.09
CA ASP A 48 -19.55 -7.38 -14.69
C ASP A 48 -20.83 -7.61 -13.86
N ARG A 49 -22.01 -7.53 -14.48
CA ARG A 49 -23.30 -7.73 -13.79
C ARG A 49 -24.10 -8.87 -14.38
N LEU A 50 -24.77 -9.59 -13.49
CA LEU A 50 -25.76 -10.60 -13.79
C LEU A 50 -27.14 -10.06 -13.43
N PHE A 51 -28.05 -10.12 -14.40
CA PHE A 51 -29.44 -9.68 -14.30
C PHE A 51 -30.36 -10.90 -14.22
N ILE A 52 -31.11 -10.98 -13.11
CA ILE A 52 -32.14 -11.98 -12.88
C ILE A 52 -33.48 -11.32 -13.22
N LYS A 53 -34.17 -11.85 -14.24
CA LYS A 53 -35.52 -11.46 -14.63
C LYS A 53 -36.52 -12.44 -14.01
N VAL A 54 -37.46 -11.92 -13.22
CA VAL A 54 -38.50 -12.77 -12.60
C VAL A 54 -39.73 -12.78 -13.53
N PRO A 55 -40.26 -13.96 -13.93
CA PRO A 55 -41.40 -14.02 -14.84
C PRO A 55 -42.66 -13.40 -14.22
N GLU A 56 -43.37 -12.54 -14.96
CA GLU A 56 -44.60 -11.88 -14.49
C GLU A 56 -45.73 -12.89 -14.21
N GLY A 57 -46.02 -13.13 -12.93
CA GLY A 57 -47.08 -14.02 -12.46
C GLY A 57 -47.10 -14.11 -10.93
N LYS A 58 -48.28 -14.14 -10.32
CA LYS A 58 -48.42 -14.23 -8.85
C LYS A 58 -47.74 -15.51 -8.34
N GLY A 59 -46.63 -15.36 -7.61
CA GLY A 59 -45.93 -16.47 -6.94
C GLY A 59 -44.66 -16.97 -7.61
N ASN A 60 -44.25 -16.41 -8.76
CA ASN A 60 -43.01 -16.80 -9.42
C ASN A 60 -41.78 -16.31 -8.63
N LYS A 61 -40.86 -17.23 -8.37
CA LYS A 61 -39.59 -16.98 -7.69
C LYS A 61 -38.48 -17.63 -8.49
N VAL A 62 -37.37 -16.94 -8.65
CA VAL A 62 -36.15 -17.48 -9.25
C VAL A 62 -35.16 -17.74 -8.10
N GLU A 63 -34.57 -18.93 -8.05
CA GLU A 63 -33.64 -19.31 -6.97
C GLU A 63 -32.22 -19.24 -7.49
N PHE A 64 -31.47 -18.24 -7.04
CA PHE A 64 -30.07 -18.11 -7.38
C PHE A 64 -29.23 -18.08 -6.10
N ASP A 65 -28.26 -18.99 -6.01
CA ASP A 65 -27.31 -19.10 -4.89
C ASP A 65 -28.01 -19.20 -3.51
N GLY A 66 -29.10 -19.99 -3.43
CA GLY A 66 -29.88 -20.21 -2.21
C GLY A 66 -30.74 -19.03 -1.77
N LYS A 67 -30.91 -18.00 -2.62
CA LYS A 67 -31.80 -16.85 -2.39
C LYS A 67 -32.91 -16.81 -3.41
N PHE A 68 -34.13 -16.55 -2.93
CA PHE A 68 -35.31 -16.40 -3.77
C PHE A 68 -35.52 -14.93 -4.18
N TYR A 69 -35.53 -14.68 -5.47
CA TYR A 69 -35.80 -13.38 -6.07
C TYR A 69 -37.26 -13.31 -6.51
N GLN A 70 -38.01 -12.36 -5.94
CA GLN A 70 -39.41 -12.05 -6.28
C GLN A 70 -39.54 -10.80 -7.18
N ARG A 71 -38.44 -10.08 -7.38
CA ARG A 71 -38.33 -8.89 -8.23
C ARG A 71 -37.01 -8.99 -9.00
N ASP A 72 -36.96 -8.30 -10.13
CA ASP A 72 -35.74 -8.20 -10.92
C ASP A 72 -34.58 -7.70 -10.07
N ALA A 73 -33.44 -8.38 -10.18
CA ALA A 73 -32.26 -8.08 -9.38
C ALA A 73 -31.01 -8.07 -10.24
N SER A 74 -30.11 -7.14 -9.96
CA SER A 74 -28.77 -7.12 -10.52
C SER A 74 -27.77 -7.51 -9.44
N ILE A 75 -27.01 -8.57 -9.67
CA ILE A 75 -25.91 -9.01 -8.81
C ILE A 75 -24.60 -9.02 -9.60
N TRP A 76 -23.49 -9.30 -8.91
CA TRP A 76 -22.19 -9.45 -9.55
C TRP A 76 -22.17 -10.68 -10.45
N ALA A 77 -21.51 -10.57 -11.60
CA ALA A 77 -21.35 -11.69 -12.51
C ALA A 77 -20.50 -12.82 -11.88
N PRO A 78 -20.63 -14.08 -12.35
CA PRO A 78 -19.94 -15.24 -11.78
C PRO A 78 -18.40 -15.11 -11.72
N HIS A 79 -17.79 -14.32 -12.61
CA HIS A 79 -16.34 -14.06 -12.59
C HIS A 79 -15.92 -13.02 -11.54
N VAL A 80 -16.83 -12.14 -11.07
CA VAL A 80 -16.54 -11.07 -10.10
C VAL A 80 -17.03 -11.44 -8.69
N GLN A 81 -18.20 -12.08 -8.60
CA GLN A 81 -18.86 -12.39 -7.33
C GLN A 81 -17.91 -13.09 -6.33
N PRO A 82 -17.14 -14.14 -6.70
CA PRO A 82 -16.25 -14.82 -5.77
C PRO A 82 -15.23 -13.91 -5.09
N TRP A 83 -14.77 -12.86 -5.77
CA TRP A 83 -13.75 -11.93 -5.24
C TRP A 83 -14.28 -11.02 -4.13
N THR A 84 -15.60 -10.82 -4.07
CA THR A 84 -16.27 -9.95 -3.09
C THR A 84 -16.73 -10.72 -1.85
N GLU A 85 -16.66 -12.05 -1.87
CA GLU A 85 -17.13 -12.89 -0.78
C GLU A 85 -16.13 -12.91 0.40
N PRO A 86 -16.60 -13.07 1.66
CA PRO A 86 -15.75 -13.04 2.85
C PRO A 86 -14.52 -13.97 2.82
N PRO A 87 -14.60 -15.22 2.31
CA PRO A 87 -13.42 -16.09 2.22
C PRO A 87 -12.33 -15.54 1.30
N SER A 88 -12.69 -14.98 0.14
CA SER A 88 -11.72 -14.36 -0.77
C SER A 88 -11.07 -13.14 -0.13
N MET A 89 -11.86 -12.28 0.52
CA MET A 89 -11.33 -11.12 1.25
C MET A 89 -10.33 -11.53 2.34
N PHE A 90 -10.63 -12.62 3.07
CA PHE A 90 -9.71 -13.19 4.06
C PHE A 90 -8.38 -13.62 3.43
N TRP A 91 -8.40 -14.41 2.35
CA TRP A 91 -7.17 -14.89 1.72
C TRP A 91 -6.38 -13.78 1.03
N ILE A 92 -7.05 -12.78 0.43
CA ILE A 92 -6.42 -11.57 -0.11
C ILE A 92 -5.70 -10.82 1.01
N PHE A 93 -6.38 -10.60 2.14
CA PHE A 93 -5.80 -9.94 3.31
C PHE A 93 -4.58 -10.70 3.84
N MET A 94 -4.68 -12.02 4.02
CA MET A 94 -3.57 -12.84 4.49
C MET A 94 -2.38 -12.83 3.53
N THR A 95 -2.62 -12.92 2.22
CA THR A 95 -1.58 -12.81 1.19
C THR A 95 -0.86 -11.47 1.28
N GLY A 96 -1.62 -10.38 1.42
CA GLY A 96 -1.08 -9.03 1.63
C GLY A 96 -0.27 -8.91 2.92
N ALA A 97 -0.80 -9.43 4.03
CA ALA A 97 -0.15 -9.36 5.34
C ALA A 97 1.22 -10.06 5.34
N PHE A 98 1.32 -11.26 4.77
CA PHE A 98 2.60 -11.98 4.68
C PHE A 98 3.57 -11.33 3.69
N SER A 99 3.07 -10.76 2.58
CA SER A 99 3.88 -9.98 1.65
C SER A 99 4.49 -8.73 2.31
N LEU A 100 3.69 -8.03 3.15
CA LEU A 100 4.16 -6.93 3.98
C LEU A 100 5.15 -7.40 5.05
N GLY A 101 4.96 -8.59 5.63
CA GLY A 101 5.91 -9.17 6.58
C GLY A 101 7.30 -9.38 5.96
N PHE A 102 7.37 -9.83 4.70
CA PHE A 102 8.62 -9.96 3.96
C PHE A 102 9.32 -8.61 3.77
N GLY A 103 8.60 -7.62 3.20
CA GLY A 103 9.14 -6.28 2.97
C GLY A 103 9.51 -5.55 4.26
N GLY A 104 8.73 -5.76 5.32
CA GLY A 104 8.97 -5.23 6.64
C GLY A 104 10.28 -5.70 7.24
N TRP A 105 10.56 -7.02 7.15
CA TRP A 105 11.80 -7.58 7.70
C TRP A 105 13.01 -6.98 6.99
N PHE A 106 12.93 -6.88 5.67
CA PHE A 106 13.95 -6.23 4.87
C PHE A 106 14.16 -4.77 5.29
N TRP A 107 13.08 -3.99 5.41
CA TRP A 107 13.18 -2.56 5.72
C TRP A 107 13.71 -2.29 7.13
N THR A 108 13.23 -3.03 8.13
CA THR A 108 13.68 -2.92 9.53
C THR A 108 15.17 -3.21 9.66
N MET A 109 15.65 -4.26 8.99
CA MET A 109 17.06 -4.60 8.97
C MET A 109 17.88 -3.55 8.23
N ALA A 110 17.41 -3.10 7.06
CA ALA A 110 18.11 -2.12 6.25
C ALA A 110 18.33 -0.81 7.01
N THR A 111 17.28 -0.25 7.61
CA THR A 111 17.38 1.03 8.34
C THR A 111 18.18 0.88 9.63
N THR A 112 17.99 -0.20 10.38
CA THR A 112 18.73 -0.42 11.64
C THR A 112 20.22 -0.61 11.38
N ILE A 113 20.60 -1.48 10.44
CA ILE A 113 22.02 -1.72 10.10
C ILE A 113 22.65 -0.45 9.52
N THR A 114 21.95 0.25 8.63
CA THR A 114 22.44 1.50 8.03
C THR A 114 22.69 2.54 9.11
N ASN A 115 21.72 2.76 10.00
CA ASN A 115 21.85 3.73 11.09
C ASN A 115 22.98 3.37 12.07
N THR A 116 23.06 2.11 12.51
CA THR A 116 24.15 1.61 13.36
C THR A 116 25.53 1.80 12.69
N THR A 117 25.62 1.57 11.39
CA THR A 117 26.87 1.76 10.63
C THR A 117 27.24 3.24 10.52
N MET A 118 26.27 4.10 10.24
CA MET A 118 26.47 5.54 10.20
C MET A 118 26.88 6.09 11.58
N ALA A 119 26.34 5.54 12.67
CA ALA A 119 26.74 5.88 14.04
C ALA A 119 28.16 5.39 14.42
N GLY A 120 28.84 4.63 13.54
CA GLY A 120 30.15 4.04 13.83
C GLY A 120 30.09 2.84 14.78
N GLU A 121 28.90 2.33 15.10
CA GLU A 121 28.72 1.18 15.99
C GLU A 121 29.00 -0.14 15.25
N LYS A 122 29.86 -0.98 15.84
CA LYS A 122 30.25 -2.27 15.24
C LYS A 122 29.16 -3.35 15.37
N ARG A 123 28.33 -3.30 16.43
CA ARG A 123 27.32 -4.32 16.73
C ARG A 123 25.92 -3.71 16.73
N VAL A 124 24.97 -4.38 16.07
CA VAL A 124 23.55 -4.02 16.13
C VAL A 124 23.01 -4.46 17.50
N LYS A 125 22.38 -3.54 18.23
CA LYS A 125 21.72 -3.85 19.52
C LYS A 125 20.59 -4.84 19.28
N ARG A 126 20.38 -5.75 20.23
CA ARG A 126 19.27 -6.72 20.17
C ARG A 126 17.96 -5.94 20.24
N PHE A 127 17.16 -5.98 19.17
CA PHE A 127 15.86 -5.31 19.14
C PHE A 127 14.74 -6.34 19.32
N ASN A 128 13.72 -5.98 20.10
CA ASN A 128 12.52 -6.79 20.28
C ASN A 128 11.73 -6.76 18.98
N PHE A 129 11.36 -7.96 18.51
CA PHE A 129 10.71 -8.14 17.23
C PHE A 129 9.23 -8.39 17.44
N ASP A 130 8.41 -7.42 17.04
CA ASP A 130 6.97 -7.58 16.94
C ASP A 130 6.60 -7.74 15.45
N PHE A 131 5.87 -8.81 15.14
CA PHE A 131 5.41 -9.10 13.78
C PHE A 131 4.56 -7.95 13.22
N PHE A 132 3.71 -7.33 14.05
CA PHE A 132 2.84 -6.23 13.62
C PHE A 132 3.63 -4.95 13.36
N ALA A 133 4.60 -4.63 14.22
CA ALA A 133 5.52 -3.51 13.98
C ALA A 133 6.34 -3.71 12.69
N ASN A 134 6.69 -4.95 12.36
CA ASN A 134 7.37 -5.25 11.12
C ASN A 134 6.44 -5.09 9.90
N LEU A 135 5.18 -5.53 10.01
CA LEU A 135 4.18 -5.42 8.96
C LEU A 135 3.91 -3.95 8.59
N THR A 136 3.87 -3.04 9.57
CA THR A 136 3.70 -1.59 9.32
C THR A 136 4.90 -0.98 8.58
N LEU A 137 6.13 -1.40 8.92
CA LEU A 137 7.31 -1.00 8.15
C LEU A 137 7.33 -1.59 6.74
N GLY A 138 6.68 -2.73 6.53
CA GLY A 138 6.46 -3.33 5.21
C GLY A 138 5.67 -2.45 4.25
N ILE A 139 4.80 -1.58 4.77
CA ILE A 139 4.09 -0.60 3.95
C ILE A 139 5.09 0.29 3.22
N ARG A 140 6.21 0.68 3.86
CA ARG A 140 7.24 1.50 3.22
C ARG A 140 7.87 0.81 2.02
N PHE A 141 8.08 -0.51 2.10
CA PHE A 141 8.70 -1.28 1.02
C PHE A 141 7.91 -1.18 -0.30
N PHE A 142 6.58 -1.24 -0.23
CA PHE A 142 5.70 -1.19 -1.42
C PHE A 142 5.20 0.22 -1.75
N ALA A 143 4.93 1.03 -0.73
CA ALA A 143 4.43 2.40 -0.92
C ALA A 143 5.52 3.32 -1.46
N TRP A 144 6.77 3.17 -1.05
CA TRP A 144 7.83 4.10 -1.43
C TRP A 144 8.09 4.18 -2.94
N PRO A 145 8.33 3.07 -3.68
CA PRO A 145 8.54 3.15 -5.12
C PRO A 145 7.35 3.79 -5.85
N THR A 146 6.15 3.46 -5.39
CA THR A 146 4.88 3.97 -5.93
C THR A 146 4.72 5.47 -5.69
N VAL A 147 4.97 5.94 -4.47
CA VAL A 147 4.87 7.37 -4.10
C VAL A 147 5.97 8.18 -4.78
N LEU A 148 7.20 7.66 -4.84
CA LEU A 148 8.32 8.32 -5.50
C LEU A 148 8.02 8.56 -6.99
N MET A 149 7.45 7.57 -7.68
CA MET A 149 7.14 7.64 -9.10
C MET A 149 5.71 8.10 -9.42
N LEU A 150 4.94 8.52 -8.42
CA LEU A 150 3.50 8.82 -8.56
C LEU A 150 3.19 9.76 -9.74
N PRO A 151 3.90 10.90 -9.95
CA PRO A 151 3.63 11.78 -11.09
C PRO A 151 3.76 11.07 -12.45
N PHE A 152 4.75 10.18 -12.58
CA PHE A 152 4.98 9.44 -13.82
C PHE A 152 4.02 8.26 -13.97
N LEU A 153 3.66 7.60 -12.87
CA LEU A 153 2.66 6.53 -12.88
C LEU A 153 1.27 7.06 -13.27
N LEU A 154 0.93 8.30 -12.92
CA LEU A 154 -0.31 8.94 -13.41
C LEU A 154 -0.29 9.14 -14.93
N VAL A 155 0.84 9.55 -15.50
CA VAL A 155 1.01 9.65 -16.97
C VAL A 155 0.88 8.26 -17.60
N ALA A 156 1.53 7.24 -17.02
CA ALA A 156 1.41 5.88 -17.50
C ALA A 156 -0.01 5.33 -17.44
N GLY A 157 -0.77 5.66 -16.38
CA GLY A 157 -2.19 5.32 -16.26
C GLY A 157 -3.06 6.01 -17.31
N GLY A 158 -2.79 7.29 -17.61
CA GLY A 158 -3.45 8.01 -18.70
C GLY A 158 -3.19 7.37 -20.08
N VAL A 159 -1.95 6.93 -20.32
CA VAL A 159 -1.60 6.18 -21.54
C VAL A 159 -2.25 4.80 -21.55
N ALA A 160 -2.31 4.11 -20.39
CA ALA A 160 -2.94 2.80 -20.25
C ALA A 160 -4.43 2.82 -20.61
N ALA A 161 -5.12 3.92 -20.33
CA ALA A 161 -6.52 4.11 -20.72
C ALA A 161 -6.73 4.16 -22.24
N LEU A 162 -5.70 4.58 -23.00
CA LEU A 162 -5.72 4.59 -24.46
C LEU A 162 -5.19 3.27 -25.04
N ASN A 163 -4.10 2.76 -24.47
CA ASN A 163 -3.48 1.49 -24.84
C ASN A 163 -2.91 0.81 -23.59
N PRO A 164 -3.59 -0.24 -23.07
CA PRO A 164 -3.20 -0.91 -21.83
C PRO A 164 -1.78 -1.48 -21.85
N LEU A 165 -1.34 -1.99 -23.00
CA LEU A 165 -0.01 -2.59 -23.15
C LEU A 165 1.09 -1.52 -23.04
N VAL A 166 0.94 -0.41 -23.76
CA VAL A 166 1.92 0.68 -23.77
C VAL A 166 1.99 1.35 -22.39
N GLY A 167 0.84 1.60 -21.77
CA GLY A 167 0.81 2.15 -20.40
C GLY A 167 1.44 1.22 -19.38
N GLY A 168 1.22 -0.10 -19.51
CA GLY A 168 1.85 -1.11 -18.66
C GLY A 168 3.38 -1.15 -18.80
N ILE A 169 3.90 -1.12 -20.04
CA ILE A 169 5.34 -1.06 -20.29
C ILE A 169 5.94 0.23 -19.71
N LEU A 170 5.27 1.36 -19.92
CA LEU A 170 5.74 2.65 -19.43
C LEU A 170 5.81 2.68 -17.89
N ALA A 171 4.79 2.14 -17.21
CA ALA A 171 4.79 1.98 -15.75
C ALA A 171 5.95 1.10 -15.27
N ALA A 172 6.22 -0.02 -15.97
CA ALA A 172 7.33 -0.91 -15.63
C ALA A 172 8.70 -0.22 -15.79
N VAL A 173 8.90 0.55 -16.86
CA VAL A 173 10.12 1.33 -17.09
C VAL A 173 10.34 2.35 -15.97
N PHE A 174 9.29 3.05 -15.55
CA PHE A 174 9.38 4.00 -14.44
C PHE A 174 9.75 3.34 -13.10
N MET A 175 9.34 2.09 -12.86
CA MET A 175 9.67 1.36 -11.63
C MET A 175 11.14 0.92 -11.54
N ILE A 176 11.95 1.08 -12.60
CA ILE A 176 13.40 0.85 -12.56
C ILE A 176 14.10 1.93 -11.74
N PHE A 177 13.62 3.17 -11.79
CA PHE A 177 14.27 4.29 -11.11
C PHE A 177 14.38 4.13 -9.58
N PRO A 178 13.30 3.76 -8.85
CA PRO A 178 13.38 3.41 -7.42
C PRO A 178 14.46 2.37 -7.11
N VAL A 179 14.61 1.34 -7.95
CA VAL A 179 15.60 0.27 -7.72
C VAL A 179 17.03 0.80 -7.81
N LEU A 180 17.28 1.75 -8.71
CA LEU A 180 18.57 2.39 -8.91
C LEU A 180 18.93 3.39 -7.79
N VAL A 181 17.95 4.13 -7.26
CA VAL A 181 18.17 5.08 -6.15
C VAL A 181 18.06 4.45 -4.75
N LEU A 182 17.76 3.15 -4.68
CA LEU A 182 17.55 2.42 -3.42
C LEU A 182 18.66 2.63 -2.37
N PRO A 183 19.97 2.61 -2.72
CA PRO A 183 21.03 2.85 -1.74
C PRO A 183 20.91 4.23 -1.05
N ALA A 184 20.65 5.29 -1.83
CA ALA A 184 20.44 6.63 -1.30
C ALA A 184 19.15 6.72 -0.48
N ALA A 185 18.07 6.10 -0.96
CA ALA A 185 16.80 6.09 -0.26
C ALA A 185 16.87 5.44 1.12
N VAL A 186 17.55 4.29 1.26
CA VAL A 186 17.72 3.61 2.55
C VAL A 186 18.47 4.49 3.55
N VAL A 187 19.49 5.24 3.11
CA VAL A 187 20.22 6.19 3.96
C VAL A 187 19.32 7.32 4.48
N HIS A 188 18.52 7.91 3.60
CA HIS A 188 17.57 8.95 4.00
C HIS A 188 16.44 8.41 4.90
N MET A 189 15.96 7.19 4.65
CA MET A 189 14.93 6.57 5.49
C MET A 189 15.43 6.04 6.83
N ALA A 190 16.74 5.93 7.01
CA ALA A 190 17.36 5.66 8.30
C ALA A 190 17.41 6.91 9.21
N GLN A 191 17.19 8.11 8.66
CA GLN A 191 17.11 9.36 9.43
C GLN A 191 15.76 9.53 10.14
N ARG A 192 15.71 10.44 11.13
CA ARG A 192 14.46 10.80 11.84
C ARG A 192 13.38 11.28 10.86
N PHE A 193 13.75 12.15 9.92
CA PHE A 193 12.86 12.68 8.90
C PHE A 193 13.22 12.11 7.52
N SER A 194 12.32 11.29 6.97
CA SER A 194 12.59 10.54 5.73
C SER A 194 12.14 11.25 4.45
N TYR A 195 11.59 12.48 4.51
CA TYR A 195 10.87 13.12 3.40
C TYR A 195 11.67 13.21 2.09
N ARG A 196 13.00 13.38 2.15
CA ARG A 196 13.87 13.40 0.95
C ARG A 196 13.81 12.09 0.18
N ALA A 197 13.63 10.97 0.88
CA ALA A 197 13.52 9.65 0.28
C ALA A 197 12.28 9.52 -0.61
N TRP A 198 11.18 10.17 -0.22
CA TRP A 198 9.87 10.02 -0.85
C TRP A 198 9.62 11.00 -1.99
N LEU A 199 10.42 12.06 -2.10
CA LEU A 199 10.24 13.11 -3.09
C LEU A 199 11.18 12.92 -4.27
N LEU A 200 10.61 12.71 -5.45
CA LEU A 200 11.33 12.47 -6.70
C LEU A 200 12.41 13.52 -6.99
N PHE A 201 12.07 14.81 -6.86
CA PHE A 201 12.98 15.90 -7.17
C PHE A 201 14.23 15.89 -6.28
N TRP A 202 14.05 15.71 -4.97
CA TRP A 202 15.14 15.67 -4.00
C TRP A 202 15.97 14.41 -4.17
N MET A 203 15.30 13.25 -4.30
CA MET A 203 15.98 11.97 -4.53
C MET A 203 16.82 12.00 -5.81
N THR A 204 16.30 12.55 -6.90
CA THR A 204 17.04 12.65 -8.18
C THR A 204 18.25 13.58 -8.04
N ARG A 205 18.11 14.69 -7.30
CA ARG A 205 19.21 15.63 -7.04
C ARG A 205 20.30 14.99 -6.19
N ASP A 206 19.93 14.35 -5.10
CA ASP A 206 20.85 13.72 -4.15
C ASP A 206 21.54 12.51 -4.80
N PHE A 207 20.80 11.73 -5.60
CA PHE A 207 21.36 10.70 -6.47
C PHE A 207 22.32 11.27 -7.52
N GLY A 208 21.98 12.38 -8.18
CA GLY A 208 22.82 13.00 -9.20
C GLY A 208 24.18 13.46 -8.65
N ARG A 209 24.21 13.97 -7.42
CA ARG A 209 25.46 14.36 -6.72
C ARG A 209 26.35 13.17 -6.36
N SER A 210 25.75 12.01 -6.13
CA SER A 210 26.41 10.79 -5.67
C SER A 210 26.40 9.66 -6.72
N ILE A 211 26.16 9.99 -8.00
CA ILE A 211 25.81 9.03 -9.04
C ILE A 211 26.84 7.91 -9.21
N GLY A 212 28.13 8.24 -9.20
CA GLY A 212 29.20 7.24 -9.37
C GLY A 212 29.22 6.22 -8.24
N ALA A 213 29.16 6.68 -7.00
CA ALA A 213 29.14 5.81 -5.83
C ALA A 213 27.83 5.02 -5.72
N SER A 214 26.70 5.66 -6.03
CA SER A 214 25.40 5.02 -6.00
C SER A 214 25.28 3.91 -7.05
N LEU A 215 25.77 4.15 -8.28
CA LEU A 215 25.84 3.14 -9.34
C LEU A 215 26.79 1.99 -8.96
N TYR A 216 27.91 2.27 -8.30
CA TYR A 216 28.81 1.23 -7.82
C TYR A 216 28.13 0.31 -6.78
N VAL A 217 27.46 0.90 -5.77
CA VAL A 217 26.70 0.13 -4.77
C VAL A 217 25.54 -0.63 -5.43
N PHE A 218 24.88 -0.03 -6.42
CA PHE A 218 23.84 -0.68 -7.21
C PHE A 218 24.38 -1.88 -8.00
N MET A 219 25.52 -1.74 -8.67
CA MET A 219 26.18 -2.86 -9.36
C MET A 219 26.54 -3.98 -8.39
N MET A 220 27.10 -3.65 -7.22
CA MET A 220 27.34 -4.64 -6.16
C MET A 220 26.05 -5.35 -5.73
N MET A 221 24.95 -4.60 -5.56
CA MET A 221 23.64 -5.19 -5.24
C MET A 221 23.14 -6.13 -6.35
N LEU A 222 23.30 -5.72 -7.61
CA LEU A 222 22.88 -6.51 -8.76
C LEU A 222 23.63 -7.85 -8.82
N PHE A 223 24.96 -7.83 -8.71
CA PHE A 223 25.77 -9.05 -8.82
C PHE A 223 25.75 -9.92 -7.57
N LEU A 224 25.78 -9.33 -6.38
CA LEU A 224 25.88 -10.10 -5.12
C LEU A 224 24.52 -10.56 -4.60
N VAL A 225 23.44 -9.83 -4.89
CA VAL A 225 22.11 -10.10 -4.33
C VAL A 225 21.10 -10.48 -5.40
N LEU A 226 20.95 -9.70 -6.48
CA LEU A 226 19.85 -9.89 -7.43
C LEU A 226 20.12 -10.95 -8.50
N LEU A 227 21.38 -11.27 -8.80
CA LEU A 227 21.74 -12.22 -9.86
C LEU A 227 21.24 -13.64 -9.57
N ILE A 228 21.33 -14.10 -8.32
CA ILE A 228 20.85 -15.44 -7.91
C ILE A 228 19.32 -15.57 -8.07
N PRO A 229 18.48 -14.76 -7.40
CA PRO A 229 17.02 -14.85 -7.57
C PRO A 229 16.58 -14.50 -8.99
N GLY A 230 17.26 -13.57 -9.67
CA GLY A 230 17.00 -13.24 -11.07
C GLY A 230 17.29 -14.41 -12.01
N GLY A 231 18.41 -15.12 -11.81
CA GLY A 231 18.75 -16.31 -12.58
C GLY A 231 17.78 -17.47 -12.33
N VAL A 232 17.39 -17.70 -11.08
CA VAL A 232 16.37 -18.70 -10.72
C VAL A 232 15.02 -18.36 -11.35
N ALA A 233 14.59 -17.10 -11.29
CA ALA A 233 13.36 -16.65 -11.92
C ALA A 233 13.41 -16.77 -13.45
N GLY A 234 14.53 -16.41 -14.08
CA GLY A 234 14.74 -16.54 -15.52
C GLY A 234 14.71 -17.99 -15.99
N ALA A 235 15.38 -18.89 -15.26
CA ALA A 235 15.36 -20.33 -15.54
C ALA A 235 13.96 -20.92 -15.38
N ALA A 236 13.24 -20.55 -14.32
CA ALA A 236 11.86 -20.97 -14.09
C ALA A 236 10.92 -20.46 -15.18
N ALA A 237 11.08 -19.20 -15.63
CA ALA A 237 10.29 -18.62 -16.71
C ALA A 237 10.56 -19.33 -18.06
N ALA A 238 11.82 -19.56 -18.40
CA ALA A 238 12.23 -20.22 -19.64
C ALA A 238 11.76 -21.69 -19.72
N THR A 239 11.65 -22.36 -18.57
CA THR A 239 11.21 -23.76 -18.48
C THR A 239 9.75 -23.92 -18.06
N SER A 240 9.01 -22.81 -17.89
CA SER A 240 7.65 -22.79 -17.31
C SER A 240 6.68 -23.77 -17.97
N GLY A 241 6.69 -23.84 -19.31
CA GLY A 241 5.83 -24.76 -20.07
C GLY A 241 6.07 -26.25 -19.82
N ARG A 242 7.24 -26.64 -19.28
CA ARG A 242 7.54 -28.03 -18.86
C ARG A 242 7.52 -28.18 -17.35
N LEU A 243 8.04 -27.18 -16.63
CA LEU A 243 8.19 -27.18 -15.19
C LEU A 243 6.83 -27.17 -14.48
N VAL A 244 5.90 -26.31 -14.91
CA VAL A 244 4.58 -26.18 -14.27
C VAL A 244 3.77 -27.48 -14.40
N PRO A 245 3.58 -28.07 -15.59
CA PRO A 245 2.86 -29.35 -15.70
C PRO A 245 3.54 -30.48 -14.94
N TRP A 246 4.88 -30.53 -14.95
CA TRP A 246 5.63 -31.52 -14.19
C TRP A 246 5.38 -31.37 -12.68
N LEU A 247 5.50 -30.17 -12.12
CA LEU A 247 5.21 -29.91 -10.70
C LEU A 247 3.77 -30.30 -10.32
N GLN A 248 2.79 -29.94 -11.16
CA GLN A 248 1.40 -30.32 -10.96
C GLN A 248 1.20 -31.83 -10.96
N SER A 249 1.90 -32.57 -11.84
CA SER A 249 1.85 -34.04 -11.86
C SER A 249 2.40 -34.66 -10.56
N GLN A 250 3.48 -34.09 -10.02
CA GLN A 250 4.10 -34.57 -8.78
C GLN A 250 3.23 -34.25 -7.57
N GLU A 251 2.63 -33.07 -7.51
CA GLU A 251 1.67 -32.69 -6.46
C GLU A 251 0.47 -33.65 -6.47
N LEU A 252 -0.07 -33.96 -7.65
CA LEU A 252 -1.22 -34.86 -7.78
C LEU A 252 -0.88 -36.28 -7.32
N ALA A 253 0.26 -36.82 -7.75
CA ALA A 253 0.73 -38.15 -7.32
C ALA A 253 1.00 -38.21 -5.81
N ALA A 254 1.65 -37.18 -5.24
CA ALA A 254 1.93 -37.13 -3.80
C ALA A 254 0.63 -37.03 -2.98
N THR A 255 -0.34 -36.25 -3.45
CA THR A 255 -1.64 -36.09 -2.76
C THR A 255 -2.51 -37.34 -2.88
N ASP A 256 -2.50 -38.03 -4.02
CA ASP A 256 -3.15 -39.34 -4.17
C ASP A 256 -2.55 -40.35 -3.20
N TRP A 257 -1.22 -40.45 -3.16
CA TRP A 257 -0.52 -41.34 -2.23
C TRP A 257 -0.83 -41.02 -0.76
N LEU A 258 -0.80 -39.74 -0.36
CA LEU A 258 -1.11 -39.32 1.01
C LEU A 258 -2.56 -39.65 1.39
N SER A 259 -3.51 -39.38 0.48
CA SER A 259 -4.93 -39.67 0.71
C SER A 259 -5.22 -41.17 0.81
N ALA A 260 -4.45 -42.01 0.11
CA ALA A 260 -4.61 -43.46 0.18
C ALA A 260 -4.02 -44.08 1.45
N ASN A 261 -2.96 -43.49 2.02
CA ASN A 261 -2.14 -44.15 3.06
C ASN A 261 -2.25 -43.52 4.46
N VAL A 262 -2.51 -42.22 4.59
CA VAL A 262 -2.41 -41.52 5.90
C VAL A 262 -3.78 -41.36 6.56
N MET A 263 -4.81 -41.03 5.77
CA MET A 263 -6.19 -40.98 6.23
C MET A 263 -7.02 -41.56 5.11
N ALA A 264 -7.53 -42.78 5.26
CA ALA A 264 -8.51 -43.40 4.34
C ALA A 264 -9.87 -42.65 4.41
N LEU A 265 -9.81 -41.33 4.23
CA LEU A 265 -10.95 -40.47 4.06
C LEU A 265 -11.39 -40.64 2.61
N GLU A 266 -12.67 -40.90 2.41
CA GLU A 266 -13.39 -40.52 1.19
C GLU A 266 -13.35 -38.98 1.09
N ALA A 267 -12.15 -38.42 0.91
CA ALA A 267 -11.90 -37.01 0.95
C ALA A 267 -12.44 -36.43 -0.35
N GLY A 268 -13.70 -35.99 -0.32
CA GLY A 268 -14.22 -35.08 -1.33
C GLY A 268 -13.23 -33.93 -1.56
N GLY A 269 -13.24 -33.33 -2.76
CA GLY A 269 -12.18 -32.44 -3.23
C GLY A 269 -11.75 -31.33 -2.27
N ASN A 270 -12.65 -30.82 -1.42
CA ASN A 270 -12.34 -29.78 -0.44
C ASN A 270 -11.51 -30.28 0.75
N MET A 271 -11.76 -31.50 1.26
CA MET A 271 -10.99 -32.07 2.37
C MET A 271 -9.59 -32.48 1.94
N ARG A 272 -9.46 -32.99 0.71
CA ARG A 272 -8.16 -33.29 0.08
C ARG A 272 -7.31 -32.02 -0.05
N PHE A 273 -7.93 -30.92 -0.46
CA PHE A 273 -7.25 -29.64 -0.61
C PHE A 273 -6.69 -29.12 0.72
N LEU A 274 -7.52 -29.08 1.76
CA LEU A 274 -7.17 -28.49 3.05
C LEU A 274 -6.13 -29.33 3.82
N MET A 275 -6.25 -30.65 3.80
CA MET A 275 -5.40 -31.54 4.61
C MET A 275 -4.09 -31.93 3.94
N PHE A 276 -4.04 -31.98 2.60
CA PHE A 276 -2.87 -32.50 1.88
C PHE A 276 -2.24 -31.47 0.94
N GLN A 277 -3.02 -30.83 0.05
CA GLN A 277 -2.47 -29.90 -0.94
C GLN A 277 -1.87 -28.65 -0.29
N MET A 278 -2.59 -28.00 0.62
CA MET A 278 -2.08 -26.80 1.30
C MET A 278 -0.78 -27.04 2.08
N PRO A 279 -0.67 -28.06 2.97
CA PRO A 279 0.58 -28.33 3.68
C PRO A 279 1.74 -28.72 2.76
N LEU A 280 1.46 -29.42 1.66
CA LEU A 280 2.47 -29.82 0.68
C LEU A 280 3.00 -28.61 -0.09
N VAL A 281 2.12 -27.74 -0.59
CA VAL A 281 2.50 -26.50 -1.28
C VAL A 281 3.29 -25.58 -0.34
N PHE A 282 2.87 -25.47 0.92
CA PHE A 282 3.62 -24.72 1.92
C PHE A 282 5.02 -25.32 2.15
N SER A 283 5.12 -26.62 2.42
CA SER A 283 6.39 -27.27 2.76
C SER A 283 7.38 -27.25 1.59
N SER A 284 6.91 -27.51 0.36
CA SER A 284 7.74 -27.44 -0.84
C SER A 284 8.21 -26.01 -1.12
N SER A 285 7.31 -25.02 -1.04
CA SER A 285 7.67 -23.61 -1.17
C SER A 285 8.66 -23.18 -0.08
N PHE A 286 8.41 -23.56 1.17
CA PHE A 286 9.28 -23.22 2.30
C PHE A 286 10.67 -23.81 2.13
N ALA A 287 10.79 -25.08 1.71
CA ALA A 287 12.07 -25.71 1.43
C ALA A 287 12.84 -24.99 0.32
N PHE A 288 12.16 -24.67 -0.79
CA PHE A 288 12.74 -23.93 -1.91
C PHE A 288 13.24 -22.55 -1.49
N PHE A 289 12.40 -21.76 -0.82
CA PHE A 289 12.78 -20.43 -0.36
C PHE A 289 13.81 -20.44 0.77
N CYS A 290 13.83 -21.48 1.62
CA CYS A 290 14.88 -21.66 2.63
C CYS A 290 16.26 -21.78 2.00
N VAL A 291 16.37 -22.54 0.91
CA VAL A 291 17.63 -22.65 0.16
C VAL A 291 17.95 -21.31 -0.50
N LEU A 292 17.00 -20.73 -1.24
CA LEU A 292 17.21 -19.47 -1.96
C LEU A 292 17.61 -18.32 -1.03
N PHE A 293 16.83 -18.10 0.04
CA PHE A 293 17.11 -17.06 1.03
C PHE A 293 18.30 -17.39 1.91
N GLY A 294 18.59 -18.67 2.16
CA GLY A 294 19.82 -19.12 2.78
C GLY A 294 21.04 -18.63 2.00
N LEU A 295 21.02 -18.81 0.68
CA LEU A 295 22.10 -18.42 -0.23
C LEU A 295 22.31 -16.92 -0.33
N ILE A 296 21.27 -16.07 -0.20
CA ILE A 296 21.40 -14.60 -0.37
C ILE A 296 21.45 -13.82 0.96
N SER A 297 21.05 -14.42 2.08
CA SER A 297 20.87 -13.68 3.33
C SER A 297 22.14 -13.02 3.85
N CYS A 298 23.31 -13.63 3.64
CA CYS A 298 24.59 -13.06 4.06
C CYS A 298 24.94 -11.82 3.21
N GLN A 299 24.75 -11.92 1.90
CA GLN A 299 25.02 -10.89 0.91
C GLN A 299 24.12 -9.69 1.12
N VAL A 300 22.85 -9.89 1.45
CA VAL A 300 21.94 -8.79 1.76
C VAL A 300 22.40 -8.03 3.01
N VAL A 301 22.76 -8.73 4.09
CA VAL A 301 23.25 -8.08 5.32
C VAL A 301 24.58 -7.34 5.08
N PHE A 302 25.46 -7.91 4.26
CA PHE A 302 26.67 -7.26 3.81
C PHE A 302 26.34 -5.97 3.03
N MET A 303 25.42 -6.02 2.08
CA MET A 303 24.99 -4.85 1.32
C MET A 303 24.36 -3.76 2.19
N MET A 304 23.61 -4.12 3.23
CA MET A 304 23.08 -3.13 4.19
C MET A 304 24.20 -2.37 4.93
N ARG A 305 25.32 -3.05 5.24
CA ARG A 305 26.52 -2.38 5.79
C ARG A 305 27.20 -1.49 4.75
N VAL A 306 27.32 -1.95 3.51
CA VAL A 306 27.87 -1.14 2.40
C VAL A 306 27.05 0.13 2.18
N ILE A 307 25.72 0.04 2.21
CA ILE A 307 24.82 1.20 2.14
C ILE A 307 25.03 2.14 3.33
N GLY A 308 25.22 1.61 4.54
CA GLY A 308 25.59 2.41 5.71
C GLY A 308 26.91 3.16 5.56
N LEU A 309 27.94 2.52 4.99
CA LEU A 309 29.23 3.16 4.69
C LEU A 309 29.09 4.21 3.59
N TYR A 310 28.31 3.93 2.55
CA TYR A 310 27.95 4.90 1.52
C TYR A 310 27.31 6.15 2.15
N GLY A 311 26.35 5.97 3.05
CA GLY A 311 25.76 7.07 3.81
C GLY A 311 26.75 7.81 4.72
N LEU A 312 27.79 7.14 5.23
CA LEU A 312 28.83 7.75 6.06
C LEU A 312 29.83 8.59 5.27
N TYR A 313 30.28 8.10 4.11
CA TYR A 313 31.27 8.80 3.27
C TYR A 313 30.64 9.94 2.45
N PHE A 314 29.41 9.78 1.97
CA PHE A 314 28.72 10.76 1.15
C PHE A 314 27.73 11.62 1.94
N ARG A 315 27.96 11.83 3.24
CA ARG A 315 27.04 12.60 4.12
C ARG A 315 26.73 14.00 3.59
N ALA A 316 27.74 14.69 3.08
CA ALA A 316 27.62 16.05 2.54
C ALA A 316 26.84 16.04 1.22
N ASP A 317 27.18 15.13 0.29
CA ASP A 317 26.51 15.03 -1.01
C ASP A 317 25.05 14.60 -0.90
N LEU A 318 24.75 13.73 0.07
CA LEU A 318 23.41 13.29 0.43
C LEU A 318 22.70 14.29 1.34
N SER A 319 23.32 15.40 1.76
CA SER A 319 22.70 16.43 2.63
C SER A 319 21.95 15.82 3.84
N ILE A 320 22.61 14.87 4.52
CA ILE A 320 22.06 14.13 5.66
C ILE A 320 21.98 15.00 6.91
N VAL A 321 22.82 16.03 6.99
CA VAL A 321 22.74 17.06 8.03
C VAL A 321 21.54 17.94 7.72
N ASN A 322 20.62 18.10 8.67
CA ASN A 322 19.51 19.02 8.54
C ASN A 322 20.08 20.45 8.40
N GLU A 323 20.11 20.96 7.17
CA GLU A 323 20.62 22.29 6.84
C GLU A 323 19.59 23.42 7.05
N PHE A 324 18.34 23.07 7.40
CA PHE A 324 17.28 24.08 7.46
C PHE A 324 17.32 24.82 8.80
N PRO A 325 17.55 26.14 8.79
CA PRO A 325 17.43 26.95 9.99
C PRO A 325 16.04 26.78 10.59
N ASP A 326 15.98 26.84 11.92
CA ASP A 326 14.71 26.82 12.65
C ASP A 326 13.75 27.85 12.06
N PHE A 327 12.51 27.42 11.82
CA PHE A 327 11.45 28.23 11.24
C PHE A 327 11.64 28.67 9.78
N GLU A 328 12.56 28.04 9.03
CA GLU A 328 12.59 28.21 7.57
C GLU A 328 11.29 27.71 6.93
N ARG A 329 10.83 28.43 5.90
CA ARG A 329 9.59 28.11 5.17
C ARG A 329 9.73 26.81 4.39
N ALA A 330 8.82 25.87 4.67
CA ALA A 330 8.77 24.59 3.97
C ALA A 330 8.38 24.78 2.50
N THR A 331 9.12 24.08 1.62
CA THR A 331 8.88 24.09 0.17
C THR A 331 7.62 23.29 -0.21
N PHE A 332 7.23 23.33 -1.49
CA PHE A 332 6.11 22.54 -2.00
C PHE A 332 6.24 21.03 -1.72
N GLY A 333 7.43 20.45 -1.88
CA GLY A 333 7.64 19.00 -1.78
C GLY A 333 7.22 18.39 -0.42
N PRO A 334 7.79 18.83 0.71
CA PRO A 334 7.39 18.37 2.04
C PRO A 334 5.91 18.59 2.34
N ARG A 335 5.32 19.69 1.85
CA ARG A 335 3.88 19.96 1.97
C ARG A 335 3.04 18.97 1.15
N TYR A 336 3.47 18.65 -0.07
CA TYR A 336 2.83 17.66 -0.93
C TYR A 336 2.87 16.27 -0.30
N LEU A 337 4.02 15.87 0.23
CA LEU A 337 4.16 14.59 0.94
C LEU A 337 3.30 14.55 2.21
N ALA A 338 3.24 15.64 2.97
CA ALA A 338 2.34 15.74 4.14
C ALA A 338 0.88 15.55 3.71
N PHE A 339 0.49 16.19 2.60
CA PHE A 339 -0.85 16.06 2.04
C PHE A 339 -1.17 14.62 1.58
N LEU A 340 -0.20 13.90 1.00
CA LEU A 340 -0.39 12.47 0.65
C LEU A 340 -0.65 11.60 1.89
N VAL A 341 0.06 11.85 2.99
CA VAL A 341 -0.18 11.15 4.26
C VAL A 341 -1.54 11.54 4.84
N ASP A 342 -1.87 12.83 4.82
CA ASP A 342 -3.17 13.34 5.26
C ASP A 342 -4.31 12.76 4.41
N LEU A 343 -4.09 12.44 3.13
CA LEU A 343 -5.09 11.83 2.25
C LEU A 343 -5.52 10.45 2.72
N ILE A 344 -4.60 9.64 3.25
CA ILE A 344 -4.92 8.34 3.84
C ILE A 344 -5.85 8.52 5.06
N ILE A 345 -5.56 9.51 5.89
CA ILE A 345 -6.36 9.80 7.09
C ILE A 345 -7.71 10.39 6.71
N MET A 346 -7.76 11.27 5.72
CA MET A 346 -9.00 11.81 5.18
C MET A 346 -9.89 10.71 4.60
N ALA A 347 -9.33 9.73 3.89
CA ALA A 347 -10.07 8.59 3.37
C ALA A 347 -10.65 7.74 4.52
N LEU A 348 -9.89 7.51 5.59
CA LEU A 348 -10.37 6.81 6.78
C LEU A 348 -11.52 7.58 7.46
N LEU A 349 -11.36 8.88 7.68
CA LEU A 349 -12.38 9.74 8.28
C LEU A 349 -13.65 9.82 7.43
N ALA A 350 -13.50 9.88 6.10
CA ALA A 350 -14.63 9.79 5.17
C ALA A 350 -15.32 8.42 5.26
N GLY A 351 -14.56 7.33 5.38
CA GLY A 351 -15.11 5.99 5.62
C GLY A 351 -15.92 5.91 6.92
N VAL A 352 -15.42 6.50 8.01
CA VAL A 352 -16.15 6.62 9.29
C VAL A 352 -17.41 7.48 9.14
N GLY A 353 -17.31 8.62 8.44
CA GLY A 353 -18.46 9.46 8.14
C GLY A 353 -19.54 8.72 7.35
N MET A 354 -19.14 7.99 6.30
CA MET A 354 -20.05 7.15 5.52
C MET A 354 -20.66 6.02 6.34
N PHE A 355 -19.88 5.40 7.25
CA PHE A 355 -20.40 4.40 8.19
C PHE A 355 -21.48 4.98 9.10
N ILE A 356 -21.25 6.18 9.67
CA ILE A 356 -22.26 6.90 10.44
C ILE A 356 -23.50 7.17 9.58
N GLY A 357 -23.31 7.62 8.34
CA GLY A 357 -24.40 7.81 7.38
C GLY A 357 -25.23 6.54 7.15
N GLN A 358 -24.59 5.38 6.99
CA GLN A 358 -25.26 4.09 6.86
C GLN A 358 -26.04 3.69 8.12
N MET A 359 -25.52 4.01 9.32
CA MET A 359 -26.26 3.80 10.58
C MET A 359 -27.53 4.65 10.65
N PHE A 360 -27.46 5.92 10.24
CA PHE A 360 -28.65 6.77 10.12
C PHE A 360 -29.61 6.27 9.03
N GLY A 361 -29.09 5.81 7.89
CA GLY A 361 -29.86 5.21 6.81
C GLY A 361 -30.65 3.98 7.25
N PHE A 362 -29.99 3.09 7.99
CA PHE A 362 -30.61 1.92 8.60
C PHE A 362 -31.73 2.32 9.57
N LEU A 363 -31.49 3.33 10.41
CA LEU A 363 -32.49 3.87 11.32
C LEU A 363 -33.69 4.45 10.57
N PHE A 364 -33.49 5.28 9.55
CA PHE A 364 -34.57 5.83 8.72
C PHE A 364 -35.35 4.73 7.98
N SER A 365 -34.68 3.66 7.56
CA SER A 365 -35.32 2.50 6.94
C SER A 365 -36.19 1.72 7.94
N MET A 366 -35.76 1.59 9.20
CA MET A 366 -36.56 0.98 10.28
C MET A 366 -37.85 1.75 10.55
N TYR A 367 -37.81 3.09 10.47
CA TYR A 367 -38.99 3.94 10.61
C TYR A 367 -39.84 4.08 9.33
N GLY A 368 -39.49 3.35 8.26
CA GLY A 368 -40.26 3.34 7.02
C GLY A 368 -40.18 4.63 6.19
N TRP A 369 -39.14 5.44 6.37
CA TRP A 369 -39.01 6.71 5.66
C TRP A 369 -38.58 6.48 4.20
N SER A 370 -39.34 7.06 3.26
CA SER A 370 -39.10 6.91 1.82
C SER A 370 -37.76 7.49 1.34
N PHE A 371 -37.17 8.40 2.11
CA PHE A 371 -35.89 9.04 1.81
C PHE A 371 -34.70 8.40 2.54
N ALA A 372 -34.85 7.23 3.17
CA ALA A 372 -33.80 6.61 3.99
C ALA A 372 -32.43 6.50 3.28
N ALA A 373 -32.41 6.09 2.02
CA ALA A 373 -31.18 5.99 1.22
C ALA A 373 -30.54 7.36 0.95
N GLN A 374 -31.34 8.39 0.65
CA GLN A 374 -30.85 9.75 0.43
C GLN A 374 -30.37 10.39 1.73
N GLY A 375 -31.11 10.17 2.83
CA GLY A 375 -30.75 10.60 4.17
C GLY A 375 -29.43 9.99 4.64
N ALA A 376 -29.17 8.72 4.31
CA ALA A 376 -27.91 8.06 4.62
C ALA A 376 -26.70 8.76 3.96
N LEU A 377 -26.84 9.11 2.67
CA LEU A 377 -25.78 9.79 1.92
C LEU A 377 -25.55 11.22 2.42
N ILE A 378 -26.63 11.97 2.71
CA ILE A 378 -26.53 13.34 3.24
C ILE A 378 -25.89 13.32 4.63
N ALA A 379 -26.38 12.47 5.52
CA ALA A 379 -25.82 12.34 6.87
C ALA A 379 -24.34 11.92 6.82
N GLY A 380 -23.99 10.96 5.94
CA GLY A 380 -22.61 10.51 5.76
C GLY A 380 -21.69 11.59 5.20
N GLY A 381 -22.16 12.37 4.22
CA GLY A 381 -21.42 13.49 3.65
C GLY A 381 -21.18 14.61 4.67
N VAL A 382 -22.22 14.99 5.42
CA VAL A 382 -22.11 16.00 6.48
C VAL A 382 -21.17 15.54 7.60
N ALA A 383 -21.31 14.30 8.06
CA ALA A 383 -20.40 13.73 9.06
C ALA A 383 -18.95 13.73 8.58
N SER A 384 -18.71 13.36 7.31
CA SER A 384 -17.38 13.37 6.70
C SER A 384 -16.78 14.78 6.65
N LEU A 385 -17.57 15.80 6.28
CA LEU A 385 -17.13 17.20 6.25
C LEU A 385 -16.80 17.72 7.66
N ILE A 386 -17.60 17.37 8.67
CA ILE A 386 -17.34 17.76 10.06
C ILE A 386 -16.04 17.11 10.54
N LEU A 387 -15.87 15.80 10.34
CA LEU A 387 -14.65 15.07 10.73
C LEU A 387 -13.41 15.65 10.03
N TRP A 388 -13.53 15.98 8.74
CA TRP A 388 -12.48 16.63 7.97
C TRP A 388 -12.10 17.99 8.56
N GLY A 389 -13.09 18.85 8.82
CA GLY A 389 -12.86 20.17 9.43
C GLY A 389 -12.24 20.07 10.81
N MET A 390 -12.73 19.15 11.66
CA MET A 390 -12.18 18.89 12.99
C MET A 390 -10.72 18.43 12.92
N TYR A 391 -10.38 17.54 11.99
CA TYR A 391 -9.01 17.03 11.85
C TYR A 391 -7.99 18.14 11.56
N PHE A 392 -8.26 18.99 10.54
CA PHE A 392 -7.34 20.08 10.20
C PHE A 392 -7.31 21.16 11.28
N THR A 393 -8.47 21.54 11.83
CA THR A 393 -8.54 22.62 12.83
C THR A 393 -7.88 22.22 14.15
N LEU A 394 -8.20 21.04 14.69
CA LEU A 394 -7.64 20.58 15.96
C LEU A 394 -6.18 20.18 15.83
N GLY A 395 -5.77 19.62 14.67
CA GLY A 395 -4.37 19.29 14.39
C GLY A 395 -3.49 20.54 14.31
N GLU A 396 -3.91 21.54 13.52
CA GLU A 396 -3.12 22.75 13.27
C GLU A 396 -3.13 23.74 14.44
N SER A 397 -4.21 23.78 15.25
CA SER A 397 -4.28 24.62 16.46
C SER A 397 -3.83 23.91 17.75
N GLY A 398 -3.56 22.60 17.68
CA GLY A 398 -3.15 21.79 18.83
C GLY A 398 -1.71 22.06 19.28
N SER A 399 -1.28 21.34 20.32
CA SER A 399 0.09 21.43 20.85
C SER A 399 1.16 21.05 19.82
N ALA A 400 0.85 20.08 18.94
CA ALA A 400 1.71 19.67 17.83
C ALA A 400 1.76 20.69 16.69
N ARG A 401 0.79 21.62 16.61
CA ARG A 401 0.68 22.67 15.56
C ARG A 401 0.78 22.12 14.13
N ALA A 402 0.32 20.90 13.92
CA ALA A 402 0.49 20.15 12.69
C ALA A 402 -0.58 19.05 12.59
N THR A 403 -1.01 18.76 11.36
CA THR A 403 -1.73 17.51 11.06
C THR A 403 -0.80 16.32 11.22
N LEU A 404 -1.32 15.10 11.28
CA LEU A 404 -0.48 13.91 11.44
C LEU A 404 0.53 13.75 10.28
N GLY A 405 0.15 14.09 9.04
CA GLY A 405 1.05 14.11 7.90
C GLY A 405 2.15 15.14 8.04
N LYS A 406 1.80 16.39 8.42
CA LYS A 406 2.77 17.48 8.64
C LYS A 406 3.74 17.16 9.79
N TRP A 407 3.21 16.58 10.87
CA TRP A 407 3.99 16.16 12.03
C TRP A 407 4.98 15.05 11.68
N SER A 408 4.58 14.07 10.86
CA SER A 408 5.45 12.96 10.44
C SER A 408 6.69 13.40 9.64
N ILE A 409 6.64 14.60 9.04
CA ILE A 409 7.72 15.18 8.23
C ILE A 409 8.53 16.21 9.04
N GLY A 410 8.02 16.69 10.18
CA GLY A 410 8.66 17.72 11.00
C GLY A 410 8.35 19.15 10.55
N ILE A 411 7.18 19.38 9.94
CA ILE A 411 6.72 20.72 9.57
C ILE A 411 5.52 21.13 10.43
N VAL A 412 5.49 22.40 10.83
CA VAL A 412 4.46 22.99 11.68
C VAL A 412 3.83 24.20 11.02
N VAL A 413 2.58 24.47 11.38
CA VAL A 413 1.81 25.61 10.89
C VAL A 413 1.77 26.67 11.96
N MET A 414 2.13 27.91 11.60
CA MET A 414 2.14 29.03 12.53
C MET A 414 1.59 30.30 11.89
N GLN A 415 1.24 31.26 12.74
CA GLN A 415 0.76 32.56 12.30
C GLN A 415 1.92 33.39 11.72
N ASP A 416 1.64 34.15 10.66
CA ASP A 416 2.61 35.02 10.01
C ASP A 416 2.41 36.48 10.39
N ASP A 417 2.74 36.82 11.63
CA ASP A 417 2.64 38.19 12.19
C ASP A 417 3.84 39.07 11.84
N GLY A 418 4.70 38.65 10.91
CA GLY A 418 5.96 39.34 10.60
C GLY A 418 7.01 39.28 11.72
N LEU A 419 6.70 38.59 12.83
CA LEU A 419 7.62 38.39 13.94
C LEU A 419 8.68 37.32 13.61
N PRO A 420 9.91 37.43 14.16
CA PRO A 420 10.98 36.45 13.97
C PRO A 420 10.60 35.05 14.48
N ILE A 421 9.88 35.00 15.62
CA ILE A 421 9.35 33.76 16.20
C ILE A 421 7.84 33.72 15.93
N PRO A 422 7.37 32.78 15.11
CA PRO A 422 5.96 32.72 14.75
C PRO A 422 5.09 32.25 15.92
N MET A 423 3.92 32.87 16.10
CA MET A 423 3.00 32.51 17.19
C MET A 423 2.16 31.26 16.86
N PRO A 424 1.77 30.47 17.89
CA PRO A 424 0.81 29.38 17.72
C PRO A 424 -0.52 29.88 17.16
N MET A 425 -1.17 29.03 16.36
CA MET A 425 -2.42 29.38 15.70
C MET A 425 -3.62 29.32 16.63
N SER A 426 -4.43 30.38 16.65
CA SER A 426 -5.75 30.39 17.31
C SER A 426 -6.74 29.47 16.60
N ARG A 427 -7.65 28.83 17.35
CA ARG A 427 -8.67 27.89 16.82
C ARG A 427 -9.55 28.49 15.71
N ASP A 428 -9.94 29.76 15.85
CA ASP A 428 -10.73 30.47 14.83
C ASP A 428 -9.95 30.68 13.52
N LEU A 429 -8.66 30.99 13.63
CA LEU A 429 -7.79 31.13 12.46
C LEU A 429 -7.59 29.79 11.75
N ALA A 430 -7.45 28.71 12.52
CA ALA A 430 -7.35 27.35 11.97
C ALA A 430 -8.64 26.94 11.23
N LEU A 431 -9.82 27.30 11.75
CA LEU A 431 -11.10 27.05 11.07
C LEU A 431 -11.21 27.80 9.75
N LYS A 432 -10.85 29.08 9.73
CA LYS A 432 -10.79 29.89 8.50
C LYS A 432 -9.81 29.29 7.50
N ARG A 433 -8.66 28.80 7.98
CA ARG A 433 -7.65 28.14 7.15
C ARG A 433 -8.17 26.84 6.56
N ALA A 434 -8.81 25.98 7.34
CA ALA A 434 -9.46 24.77 6.86
C ALA A 434 -10.54 25.09 5.80
N ALA A 435 -11.42 26.06 6.06
CA ALA A 435 -12.42 26.49 5.08
C ALA A 435 -11.78 26.98 3.76
N SER A 436 -10.70 27.77 3.83
CA SER A 436 -9.97 28.21 2.64
C SER A 436 -9.19 27.08 1.93
N ALA A 437 -8.77 26.04 2.66
CA ALA A 437 -8.20 24.84 2.09
C ALA A 437 -9.26 24.03 1.32
N PHE A 438 -10.51 24.00 1.79
CA PHE A 438 -11.63 23.41 1.04
C PHE A 438 -11.85 24.10 -0.31
N LEU A 439 -11.75 25.44 -0.35
CA LEU A 439 -11.79 26.20 -1.60
C LEU A 439 -10.63 25.85 -2.56
N SER A 440 -9.47 25.50 -2.00
CA SER A 440 -8.33 25.02 -2.81
C SER A 440 -8.62 23.66 -3.44
N VAL A 441 -9.42 22.80 -2.80
CA VAL A 441 -9.89 21.53 -3.36
C VAL A 441 -10.88 21.76 -4.51
N LEU A 442 -11.84 22.69 -4.34
CA LEU A 442 -12.81 23.04 -5.38
C LEU A 442 -12.16 23.60 -6.65
N THR A 443 -11.00 24.25 -6.52
CA THR A 443 -10.22 24.78 -7.64
C THR A 443 -9.21 23.77 -8.20
N LEU A 444 -9.46 22.45 -8.04
CA LEU A 444 -8.62 21.36 -8.53
C LEU A 444 -7.16 21.44 -8.04
N PHE A 445 -6.95 21.86 -6.78
CA PHE A 445 -5.63 22.02 -6.16
C PHE A 445 -4.73 23.10 -6.78
N ILE A 446 -5.23 23.94 -7.69
CA ILE A 446 -4.47 25.07 -8.24
C ILE A 446 -4.03 26.01 -7.10
N GLY A 447 -4.91 26.23 -6.11
CA GLY A 447 -4.58 27.02 -4.91
C GLY A 447 -3.42 26.44 -4.08
N PHE A 448 -3.20 25.12 -4.12
CA PHE A 448 -2.08 24.47 -3.45
C PHE A 448 -0.77 24.64 -4.23
N LEU A 449 -0.82 24.59 -5.57
CA LEU A 449 0.33 24.78 -6.45
C LEU A 449 0.92 26.20 -6.39
N SER A 450 0.16 27.20 -5.95
CA SER A 450 0.63 28.59 -5.83
C SER A 450 1.93 28.75 -5.01
N CYS A 451 2.22 27.84 -4.07
CA CYS A 451 3.46 27.90 -3.30
C CYS A 451 4.72 27.51 -4.08
N VAL A 452 4.60 26.96 -5.30
CA VAL A 452 5.73 26.65 -6.19
C VAL A 452 6.28 27.92 -6.83
N TRP A 453 5.41 28.83 -7.26
CA TRP A 453 5.79 30.03 -8.01
C TRP A 453 5.97 31.28 -7.15
N ARG A 454 5.39 31.31 -5.94
CA ARG A 454 5.50 32.47 -5.05
C ARG A 454 6.82 32.43 -4.28
N GLU A 455 7.52 33.57 -4.25
CA GLU A 455 8.73 33.77 -3.43
C GLU A 455 8.48 33.53 -1.95
N ASP A 456 7.27 33.82 -1.48
CA ASP A 456 6.89 33.63 -0.08
C ASP A 456 6.58 32.17 0.29
N ARG A 457 6.54 31.25 -0.68
CA ARG A 457 6.22 29.81 -0.53
C ARG A 457 4.89 29.55 0.19
N LYS A 458 3.93 30.47 0.08
CA LYS A 458 2.59 30.32 0.67
C LYS A 458 1.61 29.70 -0.31
N ALA A 459 0.79 28.77 0.17
CA ALA A 459 -0.38 28.32 -0.58
C ALA A 459 -1.50 29.37 -0.54
N MET A 460 -2.53 29.24 -1.37
CA MET A 460 -3.65 30.19 -1.42
C MET A 460 -4.34 30.34 -0.06
N HIS A 461 -4.60 29.23 0.63
CA HIS A 461 -5.17 29.22 1.97
C HIS A 461 -4.23 29.83 3.03
N ASP A 462 -2.92 29.67 2.88
CA ASP A 462 -1.92 30.29 3.76
C ASP A 462 -1.95 31.82 3.61
N ALA A 463 -2.01 32.30 2.36
CA ALA A 463 -2.02 33.71 2.03
C ALA A 463 -3.32 34.39 2.51
N MET A 464 -4.47 33.75 2.32
CA MET A 464 -5.77 34.25 2.76
C MET A 464 -5.87 34.36 4.29
N THR A 465 -5.19 33.48 5.02
CA THR A 465 -5.26 33.44 6.49
C THR A 465 -4.05 34.02 7.19
N LYS A 466 -3.09 34.61 6.47
CA LYS A 466 -1.82 35.12 7.03
C LYS A 466 -1.11 34.07 7.90
N THR A 467 -0.99 32.86 7.36
CA THR A 467 -0.31 31.75 8.02
C THR A 467 0.89 31.28 7.20
N LYS A 468 1.84 30.60 7.83
CA LYS A 468 3.01 30.01 7.17
C LYS A 468 3.30 28.62 7.72
N VAL A 469 3.85 27.75 6.87
CA VAL A 469 4.32 26.41 7.26
C VAL A 469 5.83 26.42 7.24
N VAL A 470 6.42 26.01 8.36
CA VAL A 470 7.85 26.09 8.61
C VAL A 470 8.37 24.79 9.23
N TRP A 471 9.67 24.59 9.15
CA TRP A 471 10.34 23.46 9.81
C TRP A 471 10.29 23.62 11.33
N GLN A 472 10.05 22.51 12.03
CA GLN A 472 10.08 22.46 13.48
C GLN A 472 11.53 22.56 13.98
N PRO A 473 11.83 23.39 15.00
CA PRO A 473 13.16 23.43 15.60
C PRO A 473 13.54 22.10 16.26
N GLU A 474 14.82 21.72 16.20
CA GLU A 474 15.33 20.42 16.70
C GLU A 474 15.23 20.24 18.22
N THR A 475 14.83 21.27 18.97
CA THR A 475 14.56 21.16 20.40
C THR A 475 13.17 20.59 20.66
N THR A 476 13.03 19.26 20.53
CA THR A 476 12.13 18.39 21.35
C THR A 476 12.41 16.90 21.14
#